data_AF-A0AAW2Q0J3-F1
#
_entry.id   AF-A0AAW2Q0J3-F1
#
_cell.length_a   1.000
_cell.length_b   1.000
_cell.length_c   1.000
_cell.angle_alpha   90.00
_cell.angle_beta   90.00
_cell.angle_gamma   90.00
#
_symmetry.space_group_name_H-M   'P 1'
#
loop_
_entity.id
_entity.type
_entity.pdbx_description
1 polymer ?
#
loop_
_entity_poly.entity_id
_entity_poly.type
_entity_poly.pdbx_seq_one_letter_code
_entity_poly.pdbx_strand_id
1 'polypeptide(L)'
;MPFSDPKYRRSQRATPLLPKDRGGAGGEFAGASFTGAVFNLSTTIVGAGIMALPATLKQLGAIPGLITILLAGMLTEKSIEIILRFSKAAKTGSYSGLAADAFSGAGRNILQLCIVMNNVGMLVVYMIIIVHPIENELKDPSQMKSIVRTSITLCTSVYVATSFFGFLLFGNQTMDDVLANFDGELGIPFSSLLNDIVRVSYAIHLMLVFPIVFYSLRLNVDGILFPYAIPIAYDDRRFYALTIALMGFIFLGANFVPSIWDAFQFTGATATVSVGFIFPAAIALRCVELEFIHSLSAKKVHNGCLHDSMTLML
;
A
#
# COMPACT_ATOMS: atom_id res chain seq x y z
N MET A 1 33.93 13.49 -9.11
CA MET A 1 33.23 14.66 -9.69
C MET A 1 33.16 14.43 -11.20
N PRO A 2 31.98 14.52 -11.83
CA PRO A 2 31.38 15.82 -12.11
C PRO A 2 29.90 15.92 -11.70
N PHE A 3 29.58 17.00 -10.98
CA PHE A 3 28.25 17.54 -10.71
C PHE A 3 28.24 18.94 -11.32
N SER A 4 27.80 19.12 -12.57
CA SER A 4 27.76 20.45 -13.19
C SER A 4 26.83 20.52 -14.40
N ASP A 5 25.58 20.05 -14.29
CA ASP A 5 24.60 20.23 -15.38
C ASP A 5 23.44 21.15 -14.97
N PRO A 6 23.38 22.40 -15.49
CA PRO A 6 22.37 23.40 -15.12
C PRO A 6 20.91 23.00 -15.42
N LYS A 7 20.71 22.01 -16.31
CA LYS A 7 19.36 21.54 -16.71
C LYS A 7 18.63 20.75 -15.63
N TYR A 8 19.36 20.07 -14.74
CA TYR A 8 18.75 19.33 -13.62
C TYR A 8 18.06 20.27 -12.60
N ARG A 9 18.63 21.47 -12.41
CA ARG A 9 18.10 22.48 -11.45
C ARG A 9 16.77 23.09 -11.88
N ARG A 10 16.43 23.06 -13.18
CA ARG A 10 15.14 23.58 -13.66
C ARG A 10 13.98 22.61 -13.43
N SER A 11 14.22 21.30 -13.45
CA SER A 11 13.15 20.30 -13.24
C SER A 11 12.67 20.22 -11.79
N GLN A 12 13.52 20.52 -10.80
CA GLN A 12 13.13 20.56 -9.38
C GLN A 12 12.41 21.86 -8.98
N ARG A 13 12.38 22.89 -9.83
CA ARG A 13 11.76 24.19 -9.51
C ARG A 13 10.26 24.26 -9.84
N ALA A 14 9.69 23.18 -10.37
CA ALA A 14 8.32 23.11 -10.84
C ALA A 14 7.45 22.12 -10.06
N THR A 15 7.85 21.73 -8.84
CA THR A 15 6.84 21.39 -7.84
C THR A 15 6.17 22.71 -7.44
N PRO A 16 4.83 22.82 -7.46
CA PRO A 16 4.16 23.93 -6.82
C PRO A 16 4.48 23.83 -5.32
N LEU A 17 5.54 24.52 -4.91
CA LEU A 17 5.83 24.81 -3.52
C LEU A 17 4.63 25.61 -3.04
N LEU A 18 3.85 25.02 -2.13
CA LEU A 18 2.83 25.73 -1.37
C LEU A 18 3.41 27.09 -0.93
N PRO A 19 2.69 28.20 -1.16
CA PRO A 19 3.13 29.51 -0.69
C PRO A 19 3.39 29.40 0.82
N LYS A 20 4.62 29.69 1.24
CA LYS A 20 4.95 29.82 2.65
C LYS A 20 4.35 31.14 3.10
N ASP A 21 3.09 31.09 3.54
CA ASP A 21 2.34 32.28 3.91
C ASP A 21 3.01 32.98 5.10
N ARG A 22 3.28 34.26 4.89
CA ARG A 22 3.80 35.17 5.92
C ARG A 22 2.58 35.82 6.55
N GLY A 23 2.23 35.35 7.75
CA GLY A 23 1.47 36.10 8.75
C GLY A 23 0.20 36.80 8.28
N GLY A 24 -0.92 36.08 8.33
CA GLY A 24 -2.27 36.64 8.26
C GLY A 24 -3.25 35.64 8.86
N ALA A 25 -4.09 36.09 9.79
CA ALA A 25 -5.04 35.24 10.51
C ALA A 25 -6.02 34.50 9.56
N GLY A 26 -6.06 33.17 9.64
CA GLY A 26 -7.04 32.35 8.92
C GLY A 26 -6.64 30.88 8.81
N GLY A 27 -7.17 30.02 9.70
CA GLY A 27 -7.25 28.57 9.53
C GLY A 27 -5.91 27.82 9.50
N GLU A 28 -5.40 27.44 10.67
CA GLU A 28 -4.40 26.38 10.81
C GLU A 28 -4.91 25.12 10.08
N PHE A 29 -4.33 24.76 8.93
CA PHE A 29 -4.52 23.43 8.35
C PHE A 29 -3.89 22.44 9.35
N ALA A 30 -4.71 22.00 10.30
CA ALA A 30 -4.32 21.03 11.31
C ALA A 30 -4.07 19.71 10.59
N GLY A 31 -2.79 19.34 10.44
CA GLY A 31 -2.42 18.00 10.00
C GLY A 31 -3.17 16.93 10.80
N ALA A 32 -3.38 15.76 10.19
CA ALA A 32 -4.22 14.70 10.71
C ALA A 32 -3.86 14.35 12.17
N SER A 33 -4.88 14.25 13.03
CA SER A 33 -4.71 13.81 14.41
C SER A 33 -4.25 12.35 14.45
N PHE A 34 -3.55 11.94 15.51
CA PHE A 34 -3.13 10.54 15.70
C PHE A 34 -4.31 9.56 15.54
N THR A 35 -5.42 9.83 16.24
CA THR A 35 -6.64 9.01 16.17
C THR A 35 -7.27 9.03 14.78
N GLY A 36 -7.30 10.19 14.10
CA GLY A 36 -7.79 10.30 12.74
C GLY A 36 -6.95 9.50 11.75
N ALA A 37 -5.62 9.53 11.89
CA ALA A 37 -4.71 8.75 11.07
C ALA A 37 -4.85 7.24 11.32
N VAL A 38 -5.00 6.81 12.58
CA VAL A 38 -5.27 5.41 12.94
C VAL A 38 -6.59 4.94 12.33
N PHE A 39 -7.65 5.73 12.45
CA PHE A 39 -8.96 5.38 11.91
C PHE A 39 -8.95 5.32 10.38
N ASN A 40 -8.32 6.29 9.72
CA ASN A 40 -8.19 6.33 8.26
C ASN A 40 -7.36 5.15 7.74
N LEU A 41 -6.25 4.82 8.41
CA LEU A 41 -5.43 3.67 8.05
C LEU A 41 -6.16 2.35 8.32
N SER A 42 -6.96 2.27 9.38
CA SER A 42 -7.67 1.04 9.73
C SER A 42 -8.87 0.76 8.81
N THR A 43 -9.68 1.76 8.52
CA THR A 43 -10.81 1.65 7.57
C THR A 43 -10.32 1.26 6.18
N THR A 44 -9.17 1.78 5.80
CA THR A 44 -8.40 1.38 4.63
C THR A 44 -7.98 -0.08 4.68
N ILE A 45 -7.43 -0.60 5.77
CA ILE A 45 -7.01 -2.00 5.81
C ILE A 45 -8.23 -2.94 5.76
N VAL A 46 -9.30 -2.61 6.50
CA VAL A 46 -10.47 -3.48 6.69
C VAL A 46 -11.29 -3.72 5.40
N GLY A 47 -11.73 -2.63 4.75
CA GLY A 47 -12.84 -2.57 3.79
C GLY A 47 -13.44 -3.89 3.28
N ALA A 48 -13.30 -4.23 1.99
CA ALA A 48 -14.05 -5.31 1.35
C ALA A 48 -13.48 -6.71 1.60
N GLY A 49 -12.18 -6.79 1.95
CA GLY A 49 -11.53 -8.06 2.22
C GLY A 49 -12.09 -8.78 3.46
N ILE A 50 -12.76 -8.06 4.36
CA ILE A 50 -13.32 -8.64 5.59
C ILE A 50 -14.42 -9.68 5.31
N MET A 51 -15.15 -9.55 4.19
CA MET A 51 -16.29 -10.42 3.84
C MET A 51 -15.86 -11.85 3.48
N ALA A 52 -14.60 -11.98 3.05
CA ALA A 52 -13.97 -13.21 2.62
C ALA A 52 -13.37 -14.05 3.76
N LEU A 53 -13.21 -13.45 4.95
CA LEU A 53 -12.44 -14.10 6.02
C LEU A 53 -13.16 -15.30 6.66
N PRO A 54 -14.47 -15.29 6.90
CA PRO A 54 -15.19 -16.48 7.38
C PRO A 54 -15.04 -17.67 6.40
N ALA A 55 -15.13 -17.40 5.09
CA ALA A 55 -14.93 -18.40 4.05
C ALA A 55 -13.50 -18.96 4.07
N THR A 56 -12.51 -18.13 4.37
CA THR A 56 -11.10 -18.56 4.53
C THR A 56 -10.96 -19.55 5.69
N LEU A 57 -11.63 -19.31 6.82
CA LEU A 57 -11.64 -20.26 7.95
C LEU A 57 -12.37 -21.56 7.61
N LYS A 58 -13.41 -21.50 6.78
CA LYS A 58 -14.05 -22.71 6.25
C LYS A 58 -13.11 -23.52 5.37
N GLN A 59 -12.38 -22.88 4.46
CA GLN A 59 -11.50 -23.58 3.52
C GLN A 59 -10.24 -24.15 4.20
N LEU A 60 -9.62 -23.38 5.09
CA LEU A 60 -8.37 -23.78 5.75
C LEU A 60 -8.59 -24.58 7.05
N GLY A 61 -9.75 -24.40 7.68
CA GLY A 61 -10.06 -24.85 9.03
C GLY A 61 -9.91 -23.71 10.05
N ALA A 62 -10.70 -23.73 11.12
CA ALA A 62 -10.79 -22.61 12.07
C ALA A 62 -9.44 -22.27 12.73
N ILE A 63 -8.76 -23.25 13.31
CA ILE A 63 -7.47 -23.05 14.00
C ILE A 63 -6.38 -22.56 13.03
N PRO A 64 -6.05 -23.28 11.93
CA PRO A 64 -5.03 -22.82 10.99
C PRO A 64 -5.41 -21.52 10.28
N GLY A 65 -6.71 -21.26 10.04
CA GLY A 65 -7.24 -19.99 9.55
C GLY A 65 -6.91 -18.82 10.46
N LEU A 66 -7.22 -18.94 11.75
CA LEU A 66 -6.91 -17.91 12.74
C LEU A 66 -5.41 -17.67 12.89
N ILE A 67 -4.61 -18.74 12.92
CA ILE A 67 -3.14 -18.63 12.97
C ILE A 67 -2.63 -17.87 11.74
N THR A 68 -3.16 -18.17 10.55
CA THR A 68 -2.75 -17.49 9.31
C THR A 68 -3.07 -16.00 9.34
N ILE A 69 -4.24 -15.60 9.85
CA ILE A 69 -4.61 -14.18 10.02
C ILE A 69 -3.64 -13.47 10.97
N LEU A 70 -3.32 -14.08 12.12
CA LEU A 70 -2.37 -13.51 13.08
C LEU A 70 -0.96 -13.38 12.50
N LEU A 71 -0.48 -14.42 11.82
CA LEU A 71 0.83 -14.42 11.15
C LEU A 71 0.89 -13.36 10.04
N ALA A 72 -0.16 -13.22 9.24
CA ALA A 72 -0.25 -12.19 8.21
C ALA A 72 -0.21 -10.78 8.81
N GLY A 73 -0.91 -10.55 9.93
CA GLY A 73 -0.84 -9.28 10.67
C GLY A 73 0.57 -8.96 11.16
N MET A 74 1.25 -9.94 11.78
CA MET A 74 2.63 -9.81 12.24
C MET A 74 3.62 -9.52 11.10
N LEU A 75 3.51 -10.26 10.00
CA LEU A 75 4.35 -10.07 8.81
C LEU A 75 4.12 -8.69 8.18
N THR A 76 2.88 -8.21 8.18
CA THR A 76 2.52 -6.90 7.64
C THR A 76 3.12 -5.78 8.49
N GLU A 77 3.03 -5.88 9.82
CA GLU A 77 3.66 -4.91 10.73
C GLU A 77 5.18 -4.83 10.49
N LYS A 78 5.85 -5.99 10.41
CA LYS A 78 7.30 -6.05 10.18
C LYS A 78 7.70 -5.49 8.82
N SER A 79 6.92 -5.78 7.78
CA SER A 79 7.22 -5.31 6.43
C SER A 79 7.05 -3.80 6.30
N ILE A 80 5.98 -3.23 6.87
CA ILE A 80 5.81 -1.78 6.91
C ILE A 80 6.91 -1.11 7.73
N GLU A 81 7.32 -1.69 8.87
CA GLU A 81 8.43 -1.17 9.67
C GLU A 81 9.74 -1.10 8.87
N ILE A 82 10.05 -2.14 8.10
CA ILE A 82 11.20 -2.20 7.20
C ILE A 82 11.12 -1.08 6.15
N ILE A 83 10.00 -0.97 5.44
CA ILE A 83 9.80 0.07 4.41
C ILE A 83 9.99 1.47 5.02
N LEU A 84 9.34 1.76 6.15
CA LEU A 84 9.44 3.06 6.82
C LEU A 84 10.86 3.40 7.27
N ARG A 85 11.59 2.40 7.78
CA ARG A 85 12.99 2.59 8.22
C ARG A 85 13.90 2.94 7.04
N PHE A 86 13.78 2.22 5.93
CA PHE A 86 14.63 2.45 4.76
C PHE A 86 14.19 3.65 3.92
N SER A 87 12.89 3.95 3.85
CA SER A 87 12.35 5.20 3.28
C SER A 87 12.98 6.43 3.97
N LYS A 88 13.00 6.43 5.31
CA LYS A 88 13.64 7.50 6.10
C LYS A 88 15.15 7.59 5.87
N ALA A 89 15.82 6.44 5.72
CA ALA A 89 17.28 6.40 5.49
C ALA A 89 17.65 6.89 4.07
N ALA A 90 16.89 6.48 3.06
CA ALA A 90 17.09 6.86 1.66
C ALA A 90 16.62 8.30 1.35
N LYS A 91 15.86 8.94 2.26
CA LYS A 91 15.20 10.24 2.05
C LYS A 91 14.30 10.24 0.81
N THR A 92 13.73 9.07 0.48
CA THR A 92 12.78 8.91 -0.61
C THR A 92 11.37 8.86 -0.03
N GLY A 93 10.48 9.76 -0.47
CA GLY A 93 9.09 9.78 -0.03
C GLY A 93 8.18 8.79 -0.77
N SER A 94 8.76 7.80 -1.47
CA SER A 94 7.98 6.87 -2.29
C SER A 94 8.59 5.48 -2.30
N TYR A 95 7.72 4.47 -2.24
CA TYR A 95 8.16 3.08 -2.23
C TYR A 95 8.85 2.67 -3.55
N SER A 96 8.36 3.17 -4.68
CA SER A 96 8.98 2.99 -5.99
C SER A 96 10.35 3.66 -6.11
N GLY A 97 10.52 4.82 -5.47
CA GLY A 97 11.84 5.46 -5.33
C GLY A 97 12.79 4.63 -4.48
N LEU A 98 12.33 4.06 -3.37
CA LEU A 98 13.14 3.18 -2.52
C LEU A 98 13.62 1.93 -3.28
N ALA A 99 12.75 1.32 -4.10
CA ALA A 99 13.15 0.21 -4.96
C ALA A 99 14.12 0.63 -6.07
N ALA A 100 14.00 1.85 -6.60
CA ALA A 100 14.96 2.41 -7.55
C ALA A 100 16.36 2.54 -6.94
N ASP A 101 16.44 2.99 -5.70
CA ASP A 101 17.71 3.14 -4.99
C ASP A 101 18.35 1.78 -4.66
N ALA A 102 17.54 0.80 -4.26
CA ALA A 102 18.04 -0.54 -3.91
C ALA A 102 18.41 -1.40 -5.13
N PHE A 103 17.60 -1.35 -6.19
CA PHE A 103 17.62 -2.28 -7.33
C PHE A 103 17.72 -1.61 -8.69
N SER A 104 18.06 -0.32 -8.76
CA SER A 104 18.09 0.49 -9.98
C SER A 104 16.71 0.65 -10.66
N GLY A 105 16.68 1.25 -11.85
CA GLY A 105 15.44 1.46 -12.61
C GLY A 105 14.66 0.18 -12.92
N ALA A 106 15.33 -0.97 -13.03
CA ALA A 106 14.67 -2.25 -13.25
C ALA A 106 13.79 -2.66 -12.04
N GLY A 107 14.31 -2.57 -10.81
CA GLY A 107 13.53 -2.88 -9.62
C GLY A 107 12.37 -1.92 -9.39
N ARG A 108 12.55 -0.63 -9.74
CA ARG A 108 11.44 0.33 -9.77
C ARG A 108 10.33 -0.11 -10.70
N ASN A 109 10.65 -0.47 -11.95
CA ASN A 109 9.64 -0.84 -12.94
C ASN A 109 8.92 -2.14 -12.56
N ILE A 110 9.63 -3.13 -12.01
CA ILE A 110 9.01 -4.38 -11.53
C ILE A 110 8.09 -4.07 -10.34
N LEU A 111 8.54 -3.28 -9.35
CA LEU A 111 7.68 -2.90 -8.22
C LEU A 111 6.46 -2.12 -8.69
N GLN A 112 6.63 -1.15 -9.61
CA GLN A 112 5.51 -0.40 -10.17
C GLN A 112 4.55 -1.29 -10.95
N LEU A 113 5.04 -2.29 -11.70
CA LEU A 113 4.19 -3.28 -12.36
C LEU A 113 3.42 -4.12 -11.35
N CYS A 114 4.06 -4.61 -10.28
CA CYS A 114 3.37 -5.33 -9.20
C CYS A 114 2.33 -4.44 -8.52
N ILE A 115 2.61 -3.15 -8.30
CA ILE A 115 1.65 -2.18 -7.77
C ILE A 115 0.51 -1.96 -8.76
N VAL A 116 0.76 -1.91 -10.07
CA VAL A 116 -0.29 -1.81 -11.09
C VAL A 116 -1.13 -3.09 -11.10
N MET A 117 -0.53 -4.27 -11.10
CA MET A 117 -1.25 -5.54 -11.02
C MET A 117 -2.09 -5.61 -9.74
N ASN A 118 -1.52 -5.20 -8.61
CA ASN A 118 -2.24 -5.08 -7.36
C ASN A 118 -3.40 -4.10 -7.52
N ASN A 119 -3.17 -2.89 -8.01
CA ASN A 119 -4.23 -1.89 -8.15
C ASN A 119 -5.27 -2.25 -9.20
N VAL A 120 -4.94 -2.99 -10.26
CA VAL A 120 -5.90 -3.47 -11.27
C VAL A 120 -6.73 -4.61 -10.70
N GLY A 121 -6.08 -5.63 -10.13
CA GLY A 121 -6.75 -6.75 -9.47
C GLY A 121 -7.58 -6.28 -8.28
N MET A 122 -7.05 -5.28 -7.56
CA MET A 122 -7.80 -4.54 -6.57
C MET A 122 -8.93 -3.80 -7.27
N LEU A 123 -8.76 -2.87 -8.20
CA LEU A 123 -9.88 -2.12 -8.84
C LEU A 123 -10.99 -2.97 -9.46
N VAL A 124 -10.69 -4.18 -9.95
CA VAL A 124 -11.67 -5.18 -10.39
C VAL A 124 -12.51 -5.72 -9.22
N VAL A 125 -11.89 -5.83 -8.04
CA VAL A 125 -12.46 -6.29 -6.76
C VAL A 125 -12.93 -5.12 -5.86
N TYR A 126 -12.42 -3.93 -6.11
CA TYR A 126 -12.32 -2.80 -5.20
C TYR A 126 -12.64 -1.50 -5.92
N MET A 127 -13.93 -1.36 -6.16
CA MET A 127 -14.52 -0.09 -5.79
C MET A 127 -14.24 0.28 -4.29
N ILE A 128 -13.73 -0.58 -3.38
CA ILE A 128 -13.46 -0.29 -1.94
C ILE A 128 -11.95 -0.15 -1.62
N ILE A 129 -11.54 0.44 -0.50
CA ILE A 129 -10.13 0.57 0.02
C ILE A 129 -9.05 1.39 -0.75
N ILE A 130 -8.62 2.46 -0.07
CA ILE A 130 -7.65 3.52 -0.40
C ILE A 130 -6.23 3.14 0.02
N VAL A 131 -5.18 3.61 -0.65
CA VAL A 131 -3.97 4.12 0.04
C VAL A 131 -3.54 5.41 -0.63
N HIS A 132 -3.52 6.50 0.14
CA HIS A 132 -2.82 7.75 -0.16
C HIS A 132 -1.74 7.95 0.92
N PRO A 133 -0.63 8.68 0.67
CA PRO A 133 0.47 8.78 1.63
C PRO A 133 0.04 9.58 2.86
N ILE A 134 -0.34 8.89 3.94
CA ILE A 134 -0.58 9.49 5.26
C ILE A 134 0.70 10.13 5.82
N GLU A 135 1.87 9.80 5.26
CA GLU A 135 3.16 10.40 5.61
C GLU A 135 3.22 11.92 5.41
N ASN A 136 2.46 12.47 4.45
CA ASN A 136 2.50 13.90 4.11
C ASN A 136 1.51 14.76 4.91
N GLU A 137 0.55 14.14 5.61
CA GLU A 137 -0.54 14.84 6.32
C GLU A 137 -0.35 14.85 7.84
N LEU A 138 0.66 14.15 8.36
CA LEU A 138 0.89 14.04 9.80
C LEU A 138 1.64 15.24 10.37
N LYS A 139 1.14 15.77 11.49
CA LYS A 139 1.81 16.84 12.26
C LYS A 139 3.21 16.44 12.76
N ASP A 140 3.48 15.15 12.95
CA ASP A 140 4.79 14.63 13.35
C ASP A 140 5.09 13.25 12.74
N PRO A 141 6.10 13.12 11.85
CA PRO A 141 6.50 11.84 11.25
C PRO A 141 7.06 10.83 12.26
N SER A 142 7.38 11.24 13.50
CA SER A 142 7.82 10.32 14.56
C SER A 142 6.71 9.36 15.01
N GLN A 143 5.44 9.76 14.86
CA GLN A 143 4.28 8.99 15.31
C GLN A 143 3.83 7.91 14.33
N MET A 144 4.35 7.90 13.09
CA MET A 144 3.92 6.98 12.04
C MET A 144 4.04 5.51 12.46
N LYS A 145 5.11 5.15 13.17
CA LYS A 145 5.29 3.78 13.69
C LYS A 145 4.18 3.37 14.66
N SER A 146 3.80 4.27 15.55
CA SER A 146 2.74 4.02 16.53
C SER A 146 1.37 3.92 15.84
N ILE A 147 1.09 4.82 14.88
CA ILE A 147 -0.14 4.82 14.08
C ILE A 147 -0.30 3.50 13.33
N VAL A 148 0.74 3.05 12.62
CA VAL A 148 0.73 1.79 11.88
C VAL A 148 0.49 0.61 12.83
N ARG A 149 1.22 0.55 13.95
CA ARG A 149 1.09 -0.55 14.91
C ARG A 149 -0.31 -0.62 15.52
N THR A 150 -0.86 0.51 15.96
CA THR A 150 -2.22 0.58 16.51
C THR A 150 -3.26 0.19 15.45
N SER A 151 -3.09 0.64 14.20
CA SER A 151 -4.02 0.32 13.12
C SER A 151 -3.99 -1.16 12.74
N ILE A 152 -2.80 -1.75 12.59
CA ILE A 152 -2.65 -3.18 12.30
C ILE A 152 -3.21 -4.04 13.44
N THR A 153 -3.00 -3.64 14.70
CA THR A 153 -3.58 -4.34 15.86
C THR A 153 -5.10 -4.27 15.82
N LEU A 154 -5.67 -3.08 15.59
CA LEU A 154 -7.12 -2.89 15.48
C LEU A 154 -7.70 -3.76 14.34
N CYS A 155 -7.10 -3.72 13.15
CA CYS A 155 -7.57 -4.47 12.00
C CYS A 155 -7.47 -5.97 12.20
N THR A 156 -6.35 -6.45 12.75
CA THR A 156 -6.16 -7.87 13.07
C THR A 156 -7.22 -8.34 14.08
N SER A 157 -7.55 -7.52 15.08
CA SER A 157 -8.59 -7.86 16.05
C SER A 157 -9.99 -7.97 15.41
N VAL A 158 -10.33 -7.01 14.53
CA VAL A 158 -11.59 -7.02 13.78
C VAL A 158 -11.65 -8.23 12.85
N TYR A 159 -10.56 -8.54 12.16
CA TYR A 159 -10.46 -9.70 11.26
C TYR A 159 -10.63 -11.01 12.01
N VAL A 160 -9.93 -11.21 13.12
CA VAL A 160 -10.08 -12.40 13.96
C VAL A 160 -11.52 -12.52 14.48
N ALA A 161 -12.10 -11.44 15.01
CA ALA A 161 -13.46 -11.45 15.52
C ALA A 161 -14.49 -11.81 14.43
N THR A 162 -14.46 -11.10 13.30
CA THR A 162 -15.41 -11.34 12.20
C THR A 162 -15.24 -12.72 11.59
N SER A 163 -14.00 -13.20 11.45
CA SER A 163 -13.72 -14.55 10.95
C SER A 163 -14.26 -15.62 11.88
N PHE A 164 -13.93 -15.52 13.17
CA PHE A 164 -14.28 -16.52 14.16
C PHE A 164 -15.80 -16.59 14.37
N PHE A 165 -16.46 -15.45 14.60
CA PHE A 165 -17.91 -15.43 14.80
C PHE A 165 -18.67 -15.73 13.51
N GLY A 166 -18.20 -15.25 12.35
CA GLY A 166 -18.80 -15.59 11.06
C GLY A 166 -18.72 -17.09 10.77
N PHE A 167 -17.57 -17.71 11.03
CA PHE A 167 -17.41 -19.15 10.88
C PHE A 167 -18.20 -19.95 11.91
N LEU A 168 -18.32 -19.50 13.17
CA LEU A 168 -19.17 -20.17 14.16
C LEU A 168 -20.66 -20.12 13.80
N LEU A 169 -21.10 -19.02 13.18
CA LEU A 169 -22.50 -18.82 12.81
C LEU A 169 -22.93 -19.73 11.65
N PHE A 170 -22.08 -19.88 10.63
CA PHE A 170 -22.42 -20.62 9.40
C PHE A 170 -21.68 -21.95 9.22
N GLY A 171 -20.59 -22.17 9.95
CA GLY A 171 -19.76 -23.37 9.88
C GLY A 171 -19.35 -23.72 8.46
N ASN A 172 -19.64 -24.96 8.06
CA ASN A 172 -19.33 -25.46 6.72
C ASN A 172 -20.22 -24.86 5.61
N GLN A 173 -21.31 -24.17 5.96
CA GLN A 173 -22.21 -23.49 5.02
C GLN A 173 -21.80 -22.04 4.74
N THR A 174 -20.67 -21.57 5.27
CA THR A 174 -20.14 -20.24 4.98
C THR A 174 -19.90 -20.08 3.46
N MET A 175 -20.43 -19.01 2.87
CA MET A 175 -20.27 -18.63 1.47
C MET A 175 -19.02 -17.76 1.30
N ASP A 176 -18.52 -17.63 0.08
CA ASP A 176 -17.31 -16.84 -0.21
C ASP A 176 -17.48 -15.35 0.08
N ASP A 177 -18.71 -14.84 -0.05
CA ASP A 177 -19.16 -13.56 0.52
C ASP A 177 -20.10 -13.86 1.70
N VAL A 178 -19.67 -13.51 2.92
CA VAL A 178 -20.47 -13.74 4.12
C VAL A 178 -21.81 -12.99 4.11
N LEU A 179 -21.99 -11.89 3.34
CA LEU A 179 -23.31 -11.24 3.22
C LEU A 179 -24.32 -12.13 2.52
N ALA A 180 -23.86 -12.98 1.58
CA ALA A 180 -24.75 -13.90 0.90
C ALA A 180 -25.38 -14.91 1.88
N ASN A 181 -24.68 -15.23 2.99
CA ASN A 181 -25.27 -16.07 4.04
C ASN A 181 -26.44 -15.39 4.77
N PHE A 182 -26.49 -14.06 4.81
CA PHE A 182 -27.55 -13.30 5.48
C PHE A 182 -28.77 -13.00 4.60
N ASP A 183 -28.77 -13.46 3.35
CA ASP A 183 -29.93 -13.34 2.46
C ASP A 183 -31.04 -14.37 2.79
N GLY A 184 -30.70 -15.42 3.54
CA GLY A 184 -31.66 -16.41 4.04
C GLY A 184 -32.45 -15.93 5.28
N GLU A 185 -33.55 -16.61 5.59
CA GLU A 185 -34.27 -16.37 6.84
C GLU A 185 -33.54 -17.00 8.03
N LEU A 186 -32.77 -16.20 8.78
CA LEU A 186 -32.06 -16.66 9.99
C LEU A 186 -32.97 -16.77 11.24
N GLY A 187 -34.26 -16.44 11.14
CA GLY A 187 -35.19 -16.41 12.27
C GLY A 187 -34.92 -15.29 13.30
N ILE A 188 -34.03 -14.34 12.97
CA ILE A 188 -33.69 -13.19 13.80
C ILE A 188 -34.59 -12.00 13.41
N PRO A 189 -35.26 -11.34 14.37
CA PRO A 189 -36.06 -10.16 14.07
C PRO A 189 -35.18 -9.06 13.46
N PHE A 190 -35.69 -8.36 12.44
CA PHE A 190 -34.98 -7.30 11.71
C PHE A 190 -33.72 -7.74 10.92
N SER A 191 -33.48 -9.04 10.72
CA SER A 191 -32.29 -9.54 9.98
C SER A 191 -32.17 -8.97 8.57
N SER A 192 -33.27 -8.94 7.81
CA SER A 192 -33.28 -8.39 6.44
C SER A 192 -32.99 -6.88 6.43
N LEU A 193 -33.56 -6.12 7.36
CA LEU A 193 -33.31 -4.67 7.46
C LEU A 193 -31.83 -4.38 7.79
N LEU A 194 -31.24 -5.13 8.72
CA LEU A 194 -29.81 -4.98 9.06
C LEU A 194 -28.92 -5.37 7.86
N ASN A 195 -29.25 -6.45 7.14
CA ASN A 195 -28.52 -6.85 5.94
C ASN A 195 -28.57 -5.75 4.86
N ASP A 196 -29.74 -5.17 4.61
CA ASP A 196 -29.90 -4.07 3.64
C ASP A 196 -29.10 -2.83 4.04
N ILE A 197 -29.11 -2.46 5.32
CA ILE A 197 -28.31 -1.33 5.83
C ILE A 197 -26.82 -1.58 5.61
N VAL A 198 -26.33 -2.78 5.93
CA VAL A 198 -24.91 -3.15 5.74
C VAL A 198 -24.55 -3.12 4.25
N ARG A 199 -25.40 -3.66 3.36
CA ARG A 199 -25.17 -3.68 1.91
C ARG A 199 -25.17 -2.28 1.31
N VAL A 200 -26.10 -1.41 1.69
CA VAL A 200 -26.14 -0.01 1.21
C VAL A 200 -24.93 0.77 1.73
N SER A 201 -24.59 0.62 3.00
CA SER A 201 -23.38 1.24 3.59
C SER A 201 -22.12 0.79 2.85
N TYR A 202 -22.00 -0.50 2.58
CA TYR A 202 -20.92 -1.10 1.80
C TYR A 202 -20.88 -0.57 0.36
N ALA A 203 -22.02 -0.46 -0.32
CA ALA A 203 -22.11 0.11 -1.67
C ALA A 203 -21.69 1.59 -1.72
N ILE A 204 -22.07 2.39 -0.73
CA ILE A 204 -21.63 3.79 -0.63
C ILE A 204 -20.12 3.85 -0.37
N HIS A 205 -19.60 2.99 0.51
CA HIS A 205 -18.17 2.87 0.74
C HIS A 205 -17.40 2.51 -0.54
N LEU A 206 -17.92 1.57 -1.35
CA LEU A 206 -17.44 1.27 -2.73
C LEU A 206 -17.44 2.51 -3.62
N MET A 207 -18.51 3.29 -3.66
CA MET A 207 -18.53 4.45 -4.55
C MET A 207 -17.48 5.51 -4.17
N LEU A 208 -17.25 5.71 -2.87
CA LEU A 208 -16.34 6.76 -2.37
C LEU A 208 -14.87 6.41 -2.50
N VAL A 209 -14.52 5.12 -2.47
CA VAL A 209 -13.11 4.72 -2.50
C VAL A 209 -12.57 4.57 -3.92
N PHE A 210 -13.40 4.16 -4.86
CA PHE A 210 -12.99 3.97 -6.25
C PHE A 210 -12.15 5.12 -6.85
N PRO A 211 -12.52 6.41 -6.71
CA PRO A 211 -11.74 7.51 -7.28
C PRO A 211 -10.29 7.56 -6.78
N ILE A 212 -10.07 7.15 -5.53
CA ILE A 212 -8.76 7.24 -4.88
C ILE A 212 -7.85 6.12 -5.35
N VAL A 213 -8.38 4.89 -5.49
CA VAL A 213 -7.62 3.76 -6.05
C VAL A 213 -7.35 4.00 -7.53
N PHE A 214 -8.34 4.50 -8.27
CA PHE A 214 -8.20 4.80 -9.69
C PHE A 214 -7.17 5.91 -9.94
N TYR A 215 -7.12 6.91 -9.06
CA TYR A 215 -6.07 7.93 -9.07
C TYR A 215 -4.67 7.31 -8.93
N SER A 216 -4.48 6.43 -7.95
CA SER A 216 -3.21 5.72 -7.72
C SER A 216 -2.83 4.79 -8.86
N LEU A 217 -3.79 4.06 -9.44
CA LEU A 217 -3.56 3.23 -10.64
C LEU A 217 -3.04 4.09 -11.80
N ARG A 218 -3.74 5.18 -12.11
CA ARG A 218 -3.39 6.06 -13.22
C ARG A 218 -1.98 6.62 -13.08
N LEU A 219 -1.60 7.07 -11.88
CA LEU A 219 -0.23 7.56 -11.64
C LEU A 219 0.84 6.49 -11.85
N ASN A 220 0.57 5.25 -11.43
CA ASN A 220 1.54 4.16 -11.62
C ASN A 220 1.65 3.75 -13.09
N VAL A 221 0.53 3.69 -13.81
CA VAL A 221 0.53 3.40 -15.26
C VAL A 221 1.20 4.53 -16.04
N ASP A 222 0.91 5.79 -15.72
CA ASP A 222 1.58 6.96 -16.30
C ASP A 222 3.09 6.94 -16.06
N GLY A 223 3.52 6.60 -14.84
CA GLY A 223 4.93 6.50 -14.50
C GLY A 223 5.68 5.38 -15.24
N ILE A 224 4.98 4.32 -15.66
CA ILE A 224 5.56 3.23 -16.47
C ILE A 224 5.60 3.62 -17.95
N LEU A 225 4.49 4.15 -18.49
CA LEU A 225 4.35 4.47 -19.92
C LEU A 225 5.11 5.75 -20.31
N PHE A 226 5.17 6.74 -19.42
CA PHE A 226 5.71 8.07 -19.68
C PHE A 226 6.70 8.55 -18.58
N PRO A 227 7.81 7.83 -18.34
CA PRO A 227 8.71 8.08 -17.22
C PRO A 227 9.41 9.46 -17.24
N TYR A 228 9.52 10.10 -18.40
CA TYR A 228 10.19 11.39 -18.59
C TYR A 228 9.23 12.54 -18.93
N ALA A 229 7.92 12.30 -18.93
CA ALA A 229 6.95 13.32 -19.30
C ALA A 229 6.66 14.27 -18.14
N ILE A 230 6.12 15.45 -18.46
CA ILE A 230 5.58 16.39 -17.47
C ILE A 230 4.50 15.71 -16.62
N PRO A 231 4.31 16.14 -15.34
CA PRO A 231 3.29 15.55 -14.48
C PRO A 231 1.92 15.55 -15.14
N ILE A 232 1.18 14.43 -15.00
CA ILE A 232 -0.11 14.21 -15.66
C ILE A 232 -1.16 15.31 -15.36
N ALA A 233 -1.01 16.02 -14.25
CA ALA A 233 -1.87 17.14 -13.87
C ALA A 233 -1.81 18.34 -14.82
N TYR A 234 -0.78 18.43 -15.69
CA TYR A 234 -0.62 19.51 -16.66
C TYR A 234 -0.93 19.09 -18.10
N ASP A 235 -1.28 17.83 -18.34
CA ASP A 235 -1.57 17.29 -19.67
C ASP A 235 -2.96 16.65 -19.70
N ASP A 236 -3.97 17.47 -19.97
CA ASP A 236 -5.37 17.07 -19.97
C ASP A 236 -5.66 15.95 -20.99
N ARG A 237 -5.02 15.99 -22.16
CA ARG A 237 -5.23 14.96 -23.19
C ARG A 237 -4.75 13.61 -22.70
N ARG A 238 -3.55 13.55 -22.13
CA ARG A 238 -3.00 12.32 -21.56
C ARG A 238 -3.82 11.83 -20.37
N PHE A 239 -4.28 12.76 -19.52
CA PHE A 239 -5.16 12.47 -18.40
C PHE A 239 -6.44 11.77 -18.85
N TYR A 240 -7.20 12.37 -19.78
CA TYR A 240 -8.45 11.79 -20.26
C TYR A 240 -8.22 10.50 -21.04
N ALA A 241 -7.18 10.43 -21.89
CA ALA A 241 -6.86 9.23 -22.67
C ALA A 241 -6.53 8.04 -21.76
N LEU A 242 -5.66 8.23 -20.75
CA LEU A 242 -5.34 7.19 -19.78
C LEU A 242 -6.57 6.79 -18.95
N THR A 243 -7.38 7.76 -18.51
CA THR A 243 -8.59 7.46 -17.75
C THR A 243 -9.60 6.65 -18.56
N ILE A 244 -9.87 7.03 -19.81
CA ILE A 244 -10.81 6.27 -20.68
C ILE A 244 -10.26 4.87 -20.97
N ALA A 245 -8.96 4.77 -21.30
CA ALA A 245 -8.34 3.47 -21.58
C ALA A 245 -8.38 2.54 -20.36
N LEU A 246 -8.01 3.03 -19.17
CA LEU A 246 -8.03 2.24 -17.94
C LEU A 246 -9.45 1.86 -17.51
N MET A 247 -10.41 2.79 -17.62
CA MET A 247 -11.81 2.50 -17.30
C MET A 247 -12.38 1.45 -18.25
N GLY A 248 -12.12 1.57 -19.54
CA GLY A 248 -12.53 0.58 -20.54
C GLY A 248 -11.90 -0.79 -20.27
N PHE A 249 -10.61 -0.83 -19.93
CA PHE A 249 -9.92 -2.07 -19.58
C PHE A 249 -10.51 -2.75 -18.34
N ILE A 250 -10.74 -1.99 -17.25
CA ILE A 250 -11.32 -2.52 -16.01
C ILE A 250 -12.75 -3.01 -16.24
N PHE A 251 -13.57 -2.22 -16.95
CA PHE A 251 -14.94 -2.59 -17.26
C PHE A 251 -15.03 -3.87 -18.10
N LEU A 252 -14.18 -3.98 -19.13
CA LEU A 252 -14.09 -5.20 -19.93
C LEU A 252 -13.62 -6.37 -19.08
N GLY A 253 -12.57 -6.19 -18.27
CA GLY A 253 -12.04 -7.22 -17.36
C GLY A 253 -13.08 -7.73 -16.38
N ALA A 254 -13.91 -6.85 -15.81
CA ALA A 254 -14.97 -7.22 -14.86
C ALA A 254 -16.01 -8.18 -15.46
N ASN A 255 -16.29 -8.11 -16.77
CA ASN A 255 -17.22 -9.03 -17.44
C ASN A 255 -16.67 -10.47 -17.55
N PHE A 256 -15.36 -10.66 -17.44
CA PHE A 256 -14.71 -11.98 -17.53
C PHE A 256 -14.49 -12.64 -16.17
N VAL A 257 -14.77 -11.93 -15.06
CA VAL A 257 -14.55 -12.43 -13.70
C VAL A 257 -15.88 -12.97 -13.17
N PRO A 258 -16.09 -14.31 -13.15
CA PRO A 258 -17.34 -14.91 -12.70
C PRO A 258 -17.54 -14.79 -11.20
N SER A 259 -16.45 -14.68 -10.42
CA SER A 259 -16.50 -14.49 -8.98
C SER A 259 -15.43 -13.49 -8.51
N ILE A 260 -15.82 -12.61 -7.58
CA ILE A 260 -14.90 -11.64 -6.96
C ILE A 260 -13.81 -12.38 -6.15
N TRP A 261 -14.14 -13.57 -5.66
CA TRP A 261 -13.26 -14.42 -4.87
C TRP A 261 -12.02 -14.88 -5.65
N ASP A 262 -12.16 -15.30 -6.91
CA ASP A 262 -11.03 -15.70 -7.75
C ASP A 262 -10.04 -14.55 -7.94
N ALA A 263 -10.58 -13.33 -8.11
CA ALA A 263 -9.77 -12.13 -8.25
C ALA A 263 -9.05 -11.76 -6.93
N PHE A 264 -9.69 -11.93 -5.76
CA PHE A 264 -9.05 -11.77 -4.45
C PHE A 264 -7.89 -12.74 -4.24
N GLN A 265 -8.10 -14.03 -4.54
CA GLN A 265 -7.07 -15.05 -4.36
C GLN A 265 -5.88 -14.80 -5.29
N PHE A 266 -6.14 -14.54 -6.57
CA PHE A 266 -5.08 -14.29 -7.55
C PHE A 266 -4.27 -13.03 -7.22
N THR A 267 -4.95 -11.92 -6.97
CA THR A 267 -4.29 -10.63 -6.66
C THR A 267 -3.55 -10.71 -5.33
N GLY A 268 -4.17 -11.33 -4.32
CA GLY A 268 -3.59 -11.53 -3.00
C GLY A 268 -2.35 -12.41 -3.01
N ALA A 269 -2.39 -13.56 -3.68
CA ALA A 269 -1.27 -14.50 -3.72
C ALA A 269 -0.07 -13.99 -4.54
N THR A 270 -0.31 -13.16 -5.56
CA THR A 270 0.73 -12.69 -6.47
C THR A 270 1.22 -11.28 -6.12
N ALA A 271 0.38 -10.28 -6.35
CA ALA A 271 0.75 -8.88 -6.28
C ALA A 271 0.91 -8.40 -4.82
N THR A 272 -0.02 -8.76 -3.94
CA THR A 272 0.05 -8.38 -2.52
C THR A 272 1.24 -9.03 -1.82
N VAL A 273 1.49 -10.32 -2.03
CA VAL A 273 2.67 -11.00 -1.46
C VAL A 273 3.97 -10.37 -1.97
N SER A 274 4.04 -10.05 -3.25
CA SER A 274 5.23 -9.44 -3.85
C SER A 274 5.52 -8.07 -3.24
N VAL A 275 4.55 -7.16 -3.29
CA VAL A 275 4.69 -5.77 -2.82
C VAL A 275 4.81 -5.70 -1.29
N GLY A 276 4.05 -6.54 -0.58
CA GLY A 276 3.90 -6.51 0.86
C GLY A 276 4.97 -7.26 1.64
N PHE A 277 5.57 -8.33 1.09
CA PHE A 277 6.52 -9.18 1.82
C PHE A 277 7.84 -9.41 1.09
N ILE A 278 7.80 -9.69 -0.22
CA ILE A 278 9.02 -10.01 -0.99
C ILE A 278 9.90 -8.78 -1.17
N PHE A 279 9.34 -7.68 -1.70
CA PHE A 279 10.11 -6.45 -1.93
C PHE A 279 10.69 -5.84 -0.65
N PRO A 280 9.97 -5.73 0.48
CA PRO A 280 10.54 -5.22 1.72
C PRO A 280 11.70 -6.06 2.22
N ALA A 281 11.57 -7.39 2.19
CA ALA A 281 12.64 -8.30 2.58
C ALA A 281 13.85 -8.17 1.65
N ALA A 282 13.62 -8.09 0.34
CA ALA A 282 14.68 -7.91 -0.66
C ALA A 282 15.44 -6.58 -0.48
N ILE A 283 14.71 -5.47 -0.26
CA ILE A 283 15.31 -4.16 0.03
C ILE A 283 16.14 -4.22 1.31
N ALA A 284 15.62 -4.84 2.38
CA ALA A 284 16.35 -4.98 3.63
C ALA A 284 17.67 -5.75 3.47
N LEU A 285 17.63 -6.89 2.77
CA LEU A 285 18.83 -7.68 2.48
C LEU A 285 19.84 -6.89 1.65
N ARG A 286 19.37 -6.19 0.62
CA ARG A 286 20.24 -5.38 -0.24
C ARG A 286 20.89 -4.21 0.49
N CYS A 287 20.14 -3.53 1.35
CA CYS A 287 20.68 -2.44 2.16
C CYS A 287 21.74 -2.94 3.15
N VAL A 288 21.52 -4.08 3.81
CA VAL A 288 22.52 -4.69 4.71
C VAL A 288 23.78 -5.10 3.94
N GLU A 289 23.63 -5.68 2.75
CA GLU A 289 24.75 -6.02 1.87
C GLU A 289 25.56 -4.78 1.48
N LEU A 290 24.90 -3.66 1.12
CA LEU A 290 25.56 -2.41 0.78
C LEU A 290 26.29 -1.76 1.97
N GLU A 291 25.69 -1.78 3.16
CA GLU A 291 26.35 -1.32 4.40
C GLU A 291 27.60 -2.16 4.70
N PHE A 292 27.53 -3.47 4.51
CA PHE A 292 28.68 -4.36 4.68
C PHE A 292 29.80 -4.08 3.68
N ILE A 293 29.47 -3.90 2.39
CA ILE A 293 30.44 -3.54 1.35
C ILE A 293 31.09 -2.18 1.63
N HIS A 294 30.31 -1.18 2.03
CA HIS A 294 30.85 0.12 2.42
C HIS A 294 31.78 0.02 3.64
N SER A 295 31.43 -0.78 4.64
CA SER A 295 32.29 -1.05 5.81
C SER A 295 33.61 -1.71 5.40
N LEU A 296 33.58 -2.70 4.51
CA LEU A 296 34.79 -3.33 3.96
C LEU A 296 35.63 -2.35 3.13
N SER A 297 35.00 -1.53 2.29
CA SER A 297 35.70 -0.52 1.48
C SER A 297 36.34 0.56 2.35
N ALA A 298 35.64 1.03 3.38
CA ALA A 298 36.17 2.00 4.35
C ALA A 298 37.37 1.42 5.12
N LYS A 299 37.29 0.14 5.53
CA LYS A 299 38.38 -0.56 6.20
C LYS A 299 39.58 -0.79 5.29
N LYS A 300 39.34 -1.03 4.00
CA LYS A 300 40.40 -1.17 2.97
C LYS A 300 41.09 0.16 2.67
N VAL A 301 40.35 1.26 2.59
CA VAL A 301 40.90 2.62 2.44
C VAL A 301 41.70 3.04 3.68
N HIS A 302 41.19 2.76 4.88
CA HIS A 302 41.90 3.05 6.13
C HIS A 302 43.22 2.25 6.25
N ASN A 303 43.20 0.95 5.93
CA ASN A 303 44.41 0.12 5.92
C ASN A 303 45.38 0.52 4.80
N GLY A 304 44.89 0.98 3.65
CA GLY A 304 45.72 1.55 2.57
C GLY A 304 46.45 2.83 3.00
N CYS A 305 45.74 3.76 3.65
CA CYS A 305 46.36 4.98 4.20
C CYS A 305 47.40 4.69 5.30
N LEU A 306 47.19 3.66 6.12
CA LEU A 306 48.16 3.21 7.12
C LEU A 306 49.43 2.62 6.48
N HIS A 307 49.27 1.83 5.41
CA HIS A 307 50.38 1.24 4.68
C HIS A 307 51.23 2.29 3.94
N ASP A 308 50.59 3.29 3.32
CA ASP A 308 51.29 4.41 2.68
C ASP A 308 52.00 5.31 3.70
N SER A 309 51.42 5.50 4.89
CA SER A 309 52.04 6.29 5.97
C SER A 309 53.25 5.60 6.61
N MET A 310 53.28 4.26 6.68
CA MET A 310 54.45 3.49 7.14
C MET A 310 55.58 3.44 6.10
N THR A 311 55.25 3.47 4.81
CA THR A 311 56.25 3.46 3.72
C THR A 311 56.95 4.81 3.56
N LEU A 312 56.31 5.91 3.99
CA LEU A 312 56.88 7.27 4.03
C LEU A 312 57.72 7.57 5.28
N MET A 313 57.77 6.66 6.27
CA MET A 313 58.57 6.80 7.49
C MET A 313 59.85 5.93 7.52
N LEU A 314 60.15 5.22 6.43
CA LEU A 314 61.41 4.48 6.21
C LEU A 314 62.19 5.11 5.07
#